data_AF-A0A0Q8HR12-F1
#
_entry.id   AF-A0A0Q8HR12-F1
#
_cell.length_a   1.000
_cell.length_b   1.000
_cell.length_c   1.000
_cell.angle_alpha   90.00
_cell.angle_beta   90.00
_cell.angle_gamma   90.00
#
_symmetry.space_group_name_H-M   'P 1'
#
loop_
_entity.id
_entity.type
_entity.pdbx_description
1 polymer ?
#
loop_
_entity_poly.entity_id
_entity_poly.type
_entity_poly.pdbx_seq_one_letter_code
_entity_poly.pdbx_strand_id
1 'polypeptide(L)' 'MAMTGTEQQYMAGYDAGRSMALQTGSVVACQRWLAQHWNAENAFIAGYEWALWDYEDANGLAHQTGRIAR' A
#
# COMPACT_ATOMS: atom_id res chain seq x y z
N MET A 1 -3.17 24.16 6.65
CA MET A 1 -4.31 23.27 6.96
C MET A 1 -3.76 22.09 7.73
N ALA A 2 -4.35 21.74 8.87
CA ALA A 2 -3.95 20.55 9.62
C ALA A 2 -4.48 19.30 8.89
N MET A 3 -3.66 18.26 8.74
CA MET A 3 -4.11 16.96 8.20
C MET A 3 -5.20 16.37 9.11
N THR A 4 -6.26 15.88 8.49
CA THR A 4 -7.31 15.10 9.14
C THR A 4 -6.78 13.75 9.62
N GLY A 5 -7.45 13.11 10.58
CA GLY A 5 -7.05 11.80 11.09
C GLY A 5 -6.99 10.71 10.00
N THR A 6 -7.86 10.81 9.00
CA THR A 6 -7.88 9.92 7.84
C THR A 6 -6.66 10.12 6.92
N GLU A 7 -6.27 11.37 6.66
CA GLU A 7 -5.05 11.68 5.89
C GLU A 7 -3.79 11.21 6.62
N GLN A 8 -3.75 11.34 7.95
CA GLN A 8 -2.64 10.82 8.76
C GLN A 8 -2.55 9.28 8.67
N GLN A 9 -3.68 8.58 8.77
CA GLN A 9 -3.73 7.13 8.62
C GLN A 9 -3.28 6.69 7.22
N TYR A 10 -3.73 7.40 6.19
CA TYR A 10 -3.33 7.13 4.81
C TYR A 10 -1.81 7.28 4.64
N MET A 11 -1.23 8.39 5.09
CA MET A 11 0.21 8.62 4.96
C MET A 11 1.03 7.60 5.76
N ALA A 12 0.57 7.21 6.95
CA ALA A 12 1.20 6.15 7.73
C ALA A 12 1.16 4.79 6.99
N GLY A 13 0.05 4.48 6.33
CA GLY A 13 -0.09 3.30 5.48
C GLY A 13 0.88 3.31 4.29
N TYR A 14 0.94 4.45 3.61
CA TYR A 14 1.85 4.67 2.48
C TYR A 14 3.31 4.48 2.88
N ASP A 15 3.75 5.12 3.97
CA ASP A 15 5.11 4.99 4.47
C ASP A 15 5.44 3.54 4.88
N ALA A 16 4.49 2.84 5.48
CA ALA A 16 4.65 1.43 5.84
C ALA A 16 4.81 0.53 4.60
N GLY A 17 3.96 0.71 3.58
CA GLY A 17 4.02 -0.05 2.33
C GLY A 17 5.33 0.19 1.59
N ARG A 18 5.74 1.46 1.46
CA ARG A 18 7.00 1.85 0.83
C ARG A 18 8.20 1.26 1.57
N SER A 19 8.22 1.39 2.90
CA SER A 19 9.31 0.86 3.72
C SER A 19 9.44 -0.65 3.56
N MET A 20 8.33 -1.39 3.54
CA MET A 20 8.36 -2.84 3.39
C MET A 20 8.79 -3.28 1.98
N ALA A 21 8.33 -2.58 0.94
CA ALA A 21 8.73 -2.84 -0.43
C ALA A 21 10.24 -2.61 -0.62
N LEU A 22 10.79 -1.54 -0.05
CA LEU A 22 12.22 -1.24 -0.10
C LEU A 22 13.06 -2.21 0.74
N GLN A 23 12.59 -2.61 1.92
CA GLN A 23 13.31 -3.56 2.79
C GLN A 23 13.35 -4.98 2.20
N THR A 24 12.25 -5.43 1.60
CA THR A 24 12.14 -6.80 1.07
C THR A 24 12.57 -6.91 -0.39
N GLY A 25 12.55 -5.80 -1.13
CA GLY A 25 12.71 -5.80 -2.59
C GLY A 25 11.65 -6.65 -3.31
N SER A 26 10.47 -6.84 -2.69
CA SER A 26 9.48 -7.82 -3.15
C SER A 26 8.05 -7.31 -2.96
N VAL A 27 7.37 -7.09 -4.10
CA VAL A 27 5.92 -6.84 -4.14
C VAL A 27 5.13 -7.98 -3.49
N VAL A 28 5.57 -9.23 -3.71
CA VAL A 28 4.88 -10.43 -3.19
C VAL A 28 4.86 -10.45 -1.66
N ALA A 29 5.94 -10.03 -1.00
CA ALA A 29 5.99 -9.94 0.45
C ALA A 29 4.95 -8.94 0.98
N CYS A 30 4.79 -7.81 0.28
CA CYS A 30 3.85 -6.78 0.65
C CYS A 30 2.39 -7.15 0.40
N GLN A 31 2.12 -7.85 -0.70
CA GLN A 31 0.79 -8.40 -0.97
C GLN A 31 0.37 -9.46 0.05
N ARG A 32 1.31 -10.29 0.51
CA ARG A 32 1.03 -11.28 1.58
C ARG A 32 0.62 -10.58 2.89
N TRP A 33 1.26 -9.47 3.21
CA TRP A 33 0.88 -8.67 4.38
C TRP A 33 -0.51 -8.06 4.22
N LEU A 34 -0.81 -7.48 3.06
CA LEU A 34 -2.16 -6.96 2.74
C LEU A 34 -3.23 -8.04 2.86
N ALA A 35 -2.96 -9.26 2.37
CA ALA A 35 -3.90 -10.36 2.47
C ALA A 35 -4.21 -10.77 3.92
N GLN A 36 -3.28 -10.54 4.86
CA GLN A 36 -3.45 -10.84 6.29
C GLN A 36 -4.12 -9.70 7.06
N HIS A 37 -3.98 -8.46 6.60
CA HIS A 37 -4.46 -7.25 7.28
C HIS A 37 -5.61 -6.57 6.53
N TRP A 38 -6.27 -7.29 5.62
CA TRP A 38 -7.28 -6.73 4.74
C TRP A 38 -8.45 -6.11 5.51
N ASN A 39 -8.62 -4.80 5.32
CA ASN A 39 -9.82 -4.08 5.72
C ASN A 39 -10.08 -2.94 4.72
N ALA A 40 -11.11 -3.13 3.88
CA ALA A 40 -11.40 -2.26 2.74
C ALA A 40 -11.82 -0.82 3.14
N GLU A 41 -12.26 -0.61 4.38
CA GLU A 41 -12.67 0.72 4.87
C GLU A 41 -11.55 1.44 5.65
N ASN A 42 -10.33 0.89 5.66
CA ASN A 42 -9.22 1.45 6.43
C ASN A 42 -8.31 2.32 5.56
N ALA A 43 -8.25 3.62 5.87
CA ALA A 43 -7.38 4.58 5.18
C ALA A 43 -5.90 4.18 5.20
N PHE A 44 -5.44 3.49 6.25
CA PHE A 44 -4.10 2.90 6.30
C PHE A 44 -3.88 1.86 5.21
N ILE A 45 -4.85 0.97 5.00
CA ILE A 45 -4.75 -0.07 3.95
C ILE A 45 -4.74 0.58 2.58
N ALA A 46 -5.60 1.58 2.34
CA ALA A 46 -5.59 2.33 1.08
C ALA A 46 -4.24 3.00 0.79
N GLY A 47 -3.62 3.63 1.80
CA GLY A 47 -2.29 4.22 1.65
C GLY A 47 -1.21 3.18 1.36
N TYR A 48 -1.27 2.03 2.04
CA TYR A 48 -0.36 0.91 1.84
C TYR A 48 -0.44 0.34 0.42
N GLU A 49 -1.66 0.13 -0.10
CA GLU A 49 -1.89 -0.33 -1.47
C GLU A 49 -1.30 0.66 -2.49
N TRP A 50 -1.47 1.96 -2.24
CA TRP A 50 -0.93 3.00 -3.10
C TRP A 50 0.60 2.99 -3.16
N ALA A 51 1.27 2.76 -2.02
CA ALA A 51 2.72 2.62 -1.99
C ALA A 51 3.22 1.40 -2.79
N LEU A 52 2.42 0.35 -2.84
CA LEU A 52 2.73 -0.83 -3.65
C LEU A 52 2.59 -0.57 -5.14
N TRP A 53 1.53 0.14 -5.52
CA TRP A 53 1.33 0.57 -6.89
C TRP A 53 2.47 1.49 -7.36
N ASP A 54 2.90 2.45 -6.54
CA ASP A 54 4.03 3.35 -6.81
C ASP A 54 5.35 2.58 -6.97
N TYR A 55 5.58 1.59 -6.09
CA TYR A 55 6.74 0.71 -6.21
C TYR A 55 6.70 -0.13 -7.49
N GLU A 56 5.56 -0.69 -7.86
CA GLU A 56 5.41 -1.45 -9.10
C GLU A 56 5.71 -0.58 -10.33
N ASP A 57 5.14 0.63 -10.39
CA ASP A 57 5.37 1.60 -11.48
C ASP A 57 6.86 1.96 -11.60
N ALA A 58 7.48 2.34 -10.47
CA ALA A 58 8.89 2.74 -10.43
C ALA A 58 9.86 1.63 -10.85
N ASN A 59 9.47 0.36 -10.71
CA ASN A 59 10.28 -0.80 -11.08
C ASN A 59 9.87 -1.43 -12.42
N GLY A 60 8.90 -0.84 -13.14
CA GLY A 60 8.38 -1.37 -14.41
C GLY A 60 7.71 -2.74 -14.26
N LEU A 61 7.17 -3.03 -13.07
CA LEU A 61 6.45 -4.26 -12.77
C LEU A 61 4.99 -4.15 -13.21
N ALA A 62 4.41 -5.26 -13.63
CA ALA A 62 2.99 -5.29 -13.94
C ALA A 62 2.18 -5.04 -12.66
N HIS A 63 1.30 -4.04 -12.71
CA HIS A 63 0.37 -3.79 -11.61
C HIS A 63 -0.52 -5.00 -11.42
N GLN A 64 -0.47 -5.60 -10.23
CA GLN A 64 -1.40 -6.66 -9.91
C GLN A 64 -2.75 -6.04 -9.52
N THR A 65 -3.49 -5.55 -10.52
CA THR A 65 -4.81 -4.89 -10.39
C THR A 65 -5.94 -5.89 -10.05
N GLY A 66 -5.65 -6.91 -9.23
CA GLY A 66 -6.58 -8.00 -8.93
C GLY A 66 -7.58 -7.73 -7.81
N ARG A 67 -7.59 -6.55 -7.17
CA ARG A 67 -8.43 -6.34 -5.97
C ARG A 67 -9.05 -4.95 -5.77
N ILE A 68 -8.87 -4.02 -6.70
CA ILE A 68 -9.48 -2.67 -6.64
C ILE A 68 -10.82 -2.60 -7.42
N ALA A 69 -11.28 -3.74 -7.95
CA ALA A 69 -12.55 -3.86 -8.67
C ALA A 69 -13.40 -4.99 -8.06
N ARG A 70 -13.86 -4.83 -6.82
CA ARG A 70 -15.02 -5.57 -6.33
C ARG A 70 -15.76 -4.83 -5.22
#